data_AF-A0A2W5YTD7-F1
#
_entry.id   AF-A0A2W5YTD7-F1
#
_cell.length_a   1.000
_cell.length_b   1.000
_cell.length_c   1.000
_cell.angle_alpha   90.00
_cell.angle_beta   90.00
_cell.angle_gamma   90.00
#
_symmetry.space_group_name_H-M   'P 1'
#
loop_
_entity.id
_entity.type
_entity.pdbx_description
1 polymer ?
#
loop_
_entity_poly.entity_id
_entity_poly.type
_entity_poly.pdbx_seq_one_letter_code
_entity_poly.pdbx_strand_id
1 'polypeptide(L)'
;MMVRLLVMVSAIVLALGVSSGDAPAADVGGIYAHAADVNAGLFFKTSDSTVYVSTGDIDAMWLRDSSVQSMSVMRNRALIHGVMARQARLIALDPYANAFHRDYSVAEQKFELDSLCYPVLLANRYVNATGDTSIFDARMFDELQAVLHTIIVEQNHTDRSHYHRNEHPVQEGIGLIWSAYRPSDDNQVYNYNIPENMFAETTLRVMSDFLHRYYHDARSAHKAQLAAERINQAIQTKAIFSTKHGRIYAYEIDGLGHAKFMDDANVPSLLSVPLLGYGYDKSVYANTRRFILSPANRYYFKGHFAAGIGSPHTPEGFVWPMSLIVQYRTADGKAERGRIVQELLASGSADGALHESFDVNDPRRYTRPKFGWVNALFEQTFLTPE
;
A
#
# COMPACT_ATOMS: atom_id res chain seq x y z
N MET A 1 25.91 6.80 12.85
CA MET A 1 24.92 6.36 11.83
C MET A 1 25.42 6.59 10.41
N MET A 2 25.98 7.77 10.07
CA MET A 2 26.53 8.07 8.73
C MET A 2 27.63 7.11 8.23
N VAL A 3 28.52 6.62 9.10
CA VAL A 3 29.66 5.77 8.68
C VAL A 3 29.23 4.35 8.27
N ARG A 4 28.06 3.87 8.71
CA ARG A 4 27.51 2.55 8.29
C ARG A 4 26.74 2.62 6.97
N LEU A 5 26.26 3.80 6.56
CA LEU A 5 25.57 4.01 5.29
C LEU A 5 26.54 3.86 4.10
N LEU A 6 27.77 4.38 4.24
CA LEU A 6 28.80 4.29 3.20
C LEU A 6 29.27 2.86 2.89
N VAL A 7 29.29 1.97 3.88
CA VAL A 7 29.79 0.60 3.71
C VAL A 7 28.76 -0.30 3.01
N MET A 8 27.46 -0.02 3.17
CA MET A 8 26.39 -0.77 2.48
C MET A 8 26.24 -0.36 1.01
N VAL A 9 26.47 0.93 0.71
CA VAL A 9 26.45 1.49 -0.65
C VAL A 9 27.47 0.81 -1.58
N SER A 10 28.68 0.52 -1.08
CA SER A 10 29.73 -0.14 -1.87
C SER A 10 29.38 -1.59 -2.29
N ALA A 11 28.52 -2.29 -1.54
CA ALA A 11 28.13 -3.66 -1.87
C ALA A 11 27.11 -3.74 -3.01
N ILE A 12 26.24 -2.72 -3.14
CA ILE A 12 25.27 -2.60 -4.24
C ILE A 12 25.99 -2.32 -5.57
N VAL A 13 27.02 -1.47 -5.55
CA VAL A 13 27.84 -1.15 -6.72
C VAL A 13 28.59 -2.38 -7.25
N LEU A 14 29.10 -3.26 -6.37
CA LEU A 14 29.76 -4.51 -6.80
C LEU A 14 28.79 -5.57 -7.34
N ALA A 15 27.52 -5.59 -6.90
CA ALA A 15 26.52 -6.53 -7.40
C ALA A 15 25.96 -6.15 -8.79
N LEU A 16 26.13 -4.89 -9.22
CA LEU A 16 25.59 -4.33 -10.47
C LEU A 16 26.57 -4.34 -11.65
N GLY A 17 27.83 -4.76 -11.46
CA GLY A 17 28.77 -4.99 -12.56
C GLY A 17 29.09 -3.75 -13.41
N VAL A 18 28.98 -2.55 -12.84
CA VAL A 18 29.26 -1.28 -13.54
C VAL A 18 30.77 -1.06 -13.57
N SER A 19 31.40 -1.14 -14.75
CA SER A 19 32.83 -0.84 -14.90
C SER A 19 33.10 0.65 -14.70
N SER A 20 34.06 0.98 -13.85
CA SER A 20 34.57 2.33 -13.62
C SER A 20 35.17 2.91 -14.91
N GLY A 21 34.52 3.90 -15.52
CA GLY A 21 35.02 4.52 -16.75
C GLY A 21 34.37 5.83 -17.21
N ASP A 22 33.18 6.17 -16.74
CA ASP A 22 32.52 7.45 -17.04
C ASP A 22 31.98 8.07 -15.74
N ALA A 23 31.78 9.40 -15.74
CA ALA A 23 31.38 10.28 -14.62
C ALA A 23 30.50 9.61 -13.55
N PRO A 24 30.62 9.98 -12.25
CA PRO A 24 29.94 9.27 -11.18
C PRO A 24 28.43 9.25 -11.42
N ALA A 25 27.93 8.12 -11.92
CA ALA A 25 26.52 7.82 -11.99
C ALA A 25 26.04 7.91 -10.55
N ALA A 26 25.16 8.88 -10.29
CA ALA A 26 24.65 9.11 -8.96
C ALA A 26 23.99 7.81 -8.47
N ASP A 27 24.57 7.20 -7.45
CA ASP A 27 24.08 5.94 -6.89
C ASP A 27 22.69 6.17 -6.29
N VAL A 28 21.80 5.19 -6.46
CA VAL A 28 20.42 5.18 -5.96
C VAL A 28 20.39 5.46 -4.45
N GLY A 29 21.36 4.92 -3.70
CA GLY A 29 21.51 5.19 -2.26
C GLY A 29 22.00 6.60 -1.93
N GLY A 30 22.75 7.24 -2.84
CA GLY A 30 23.22 8.62 -2.70
C GLY A 30 22.15 9.67 -3.04
N ILE A 31 21.37 9.44 -4.10
CA ILE A 31 20.28 10.34 -4.50
C ILE A 31 19.19 10.36 -3.43
N TYR A 32 18.85 9.20 -2.89
CA TYR A 32 17.71 9.04 -1.99
C TYR A 32 18.07 8.89 -0.52
N ALA A 33 19.28 9.28 -0.11
CA ALA A 33 19.55 9.57 1.30
C ALA A 33 18.54 10.61 1.85
N HIS A 34 18.14 11.56 1.00
CA HIS A 34 17.13 12.55 1.33
C HIS A 34 15.73 11.93 1.54
N ALA A 35 15.38 10.85 0.85
CA ALA A 35 14.10 10.15 1.04
C ALA A 35 13.95 9.62 2.47
N ALA A 36 15.01 9.03 3.03
CA ALA A 36 15.03 8.55 4.41
C ALA A 36 14.88 9.72 5.41
N ASP A 37 15.56 10.84 5.16
CA ASP A 37 15.45 12.06 5.98
C ASP A 37 14.04 12.65 5.94
N VAL A 38 13.41 12.69 4.76
CA VAL A 38 12.02 13.13 4.58
C VAL A 38 11.09 12.26 5.43
N ASN A 39 11.20 10.94 5.35
CA ASN A 39 10.35 10.03 6.12
C ASN A 39 10.60 10.18 7.64
N ALA A 40 11.87 10.18 8.07
CA ALA A 40 12.23 10.28 9.48
C ALA A 40 11.72 11.57 10.14
N GLY A 41 11.63 12.67 9.38
CA GLY A 41 11.12 13.96 9.83
C GLY A 41 9.59 14.05 9.97
N LEU A 42 8.85 12.97 9.77
CA LEU A 42 7.37 12.95 9.78
C LEU A 42 6.75 12.32 11.02
N PHE A 43 7.57 11.88 11.97
CA PHE A 43 7.12 11.26 13.21
C PHE A 43 7.13 12.25 14.37
N PHE A 44 5.99 12.39 15.05
CA PHE A 44 5.82 13.36 16.12
C PHE A 44 5.24 12.69 17.37
N LYS A 45 6.05 12.60 18.43
CA LYS A 45 5.58 12.16 19.73
C LYS A 45 4.59 13.17 20.32
N THR A 46 3.50 12.69 20.87
CA THR A 46 2.46 13.51 21.52
C THR A 46 2.49 13.34 23.04
N SER A 47 1.80 14.24 23.76
CA SER A 47 1.78 14.25 25.22
C SER A 47 1.12 13.02 25.85
N ASP A 48 0.28 12.32 25.10
CA ASP A 48 -0.37 11.06 25.53
C ASP A 48 0.46 9.81 25.20
N SER A 49 1.76 9.99 24.93
CA SER A 49 2.71 8.91 24.63
C SER A 49 2.43 8.13 23.34
N THR A 50 1.51 8.62 22.50
CA THR A 50 1.34 8.11 21.13
C THR A 50 2.26 8.84 20.15
N VAL A 51 2.28 8.38 18.89
CA VAL A 51 3.09 8.99 17.81
C VAL A 51 2.17 9.31 16.64
N TYR A 52 2.06 10.58 16.30
CA TYR A 52 1.41 11.07 15.09
C TYR A 52 2.38 11.03 13.93
N VAL A 53 1.94 10.54 12.77
CA VAL A 53 2.75 10.45 11.55
C VAL A 53 2.07 11.26 10.44
N SER A 54 2.69 12.35 10.02
CA SER A 54 2.18 13.15 8.90
C SER A 54 2.51 12.47 7.57
N THR A 55 1.62 12.58 6.58
CA THR A 55 1.91 12.10 5.22
C THR A 55 3.00 12.91 4.52
N GLY A 56 3.35 14.10 5.02
CA GLY A 56 4.32 14.98 4.37
C GLY A 56 3.89 16.44 4.33
N ASP A 57 3.58 16.92 3.14
CA ASP A 57 3.04 18.26 2.87
C ASP A 57 1.55 18.41 3.25
N ILE A 58 0.84 17.32 3.53
CA ILE A 58 -0.51 17.33 4.09
C ILE A 58 -0.44 17.01 5.58
N ASP A 59 -0.89 17.94 6.44
CA ASP A 59 -0.91 17.77 7.89
C ASP A 59 -2.14 16.98 8.38
N ALA A 60 -2.19 15.72 7.96
CA ALA A 60 -3.05 14.69 8.53
C ALA A 60 -2.30 13.34 8.51
N MET A 61 -2.82 12.40 9.28
CA MET A 61 -2.31 11.04 9.41
C MET A 61 -3.29 10.07 8.76
N TRP A 62 -2.87 9.44 7.67
CA TRP A 62 -3.58 8.32 7.05
C TRP A 62 -3.20 7.02 7.73
N LEU A 63 -4.15 6.12 7.94
CA LEU A 63 -3.85 4.77 8.46
C LEU A 63 -2.91 4.00 7.52
N ARG A 64 -3.14 4.12 6.20
CA ARG A 64 -2.27 3.60 5.14
C ARG A 64 -0.85 4.14 5.22
N ASP A 65 -0.68 5.45 5.01
CA ASP A 65 0.62 6.10 4.89
C ASP A 65 1.44 5.91 6.16
N SER A 66 0.84 6.15 7.33
CA SER A 66 1.54 6.00 8.61
C SER A 66 2.03 4.58 8.87
N SER A 67 1.28 3.57 8.41
CA SER A 67 1.71 2.18 8.51
C SER A 67 2.92 1.93 7.63
N VAL A 68 2.90 2.33 6.36
CA VAL A 68 4.02 2.10 5.44
C VAL A 68 5.25 2.91 5.85
N GLN A 69 5.08 4.17 6.27
CA GLN A 69 6.15 5.02 6.80
C GLN A 69 6.85 4.37 8.00
N SER A 70 6.06 3.76 8.89
CA SER A 70 6.56 3.08 10.08
C SER A 70 7.36 1.82 9.78
N MET A 71 7.12 1.16 8.63
CA MET A 71 7.84 -0.07 8.28
C MET A 71 9.34 0.14 8.09
N SER A 72 9.78 1.35 7.72
CA SER A 72 11.20 1.65 7.59
C SER A 72 11.92 1.86 8.94
N VAL A 73 11.18 2.10 10.02
CA VAL A 73 11.73 2.42 11.35
C VAL A 73 11.41 1.35 12.40
N MET A 74 11.10 0.13 11.96
CA MET A 74 10.69 -1.00 12.82
C MET A 74 11.64 -1.31 13.98
N ARG A 75 12.93 -0.99 13.84
CA ARG A 75 13.93 -1.18 14.91
C ARG A 75 13.75 -0.21 16.09
N ASN A 76 13.02 0.89 15.91
CA ASN A 76 12.69 1.84 16.96
C ASN A 76 11.40 1.42 17.68
N ARG A 77 11.51 0.44 18.58
CA ARG A 77 10.36 -0.15 19.30
C ARG A 77 9.43 0.89 19.93
N ALA A 78 9.99 1.87 20.64
CA ALA A 78 9.20 2.90 21.31
C ALA A 78 8.39 3.77 20.32
N LEU A 79 8.96 4.05 19.14
CA LEU A 79 8.27 4.81 18.11
C LEU A 79 7.12 4.01 17.51
N ILE A 80 7.37 2.76 17.15
CA ILE A 80 6.37 1.88 16.54
C ILE A 80 5.22 1.58 17.50
N HIS A 81 5.51 1.28 18.76
CA HIS A 81 4.50 1.08 19.79
C HIS A 81 3.60 2.33 19.92
N GLY A 82 4.19 3.52 19.86
CA GLY A 82 3.43 4.78 19.88
C GLY A 82 2.58 5.00 18.63
N VAL A 83 3.02 4.56 17.45
CA VAL A 83 2.23 4.63 16.21
C VAL A 83 1.06 3.65 16.27
N MET A 84 1.31 2.38 16.64
CA MET A 84 0.26 1.36 16.78
C MET A 84 -0.79 1.78 17.81
N ALA A 85 -0.35 2.29 18.97
CA ALA A 85 -1.27 2.81 19.99
C ALA A 85 -2.11 3.98 19.47
N ARG A 86 -1.56 4.80 18.56
CA ARG A 86 -2.33 5.87 17.91
C ARG A 86 -3.34 5.29 16.93
N GLN A 87 -2.91 4.42 16.02
CA GLN A 87 -3.77 3.80 15.00
C GLN A 87 -4.95 3.05 15.64
N ALA A 88 -4.70 2.28 16.71
CA ALA A 88 -5.75 1.63 17.51
C ALA A 88 -6.82 2.63 17.98
N ARG A 89 -6.40 3.79 18.47
CA ARG A 89 -7.31 4.86 18.93
C ARG A 89 -8.06 5.52 17.77
N LEU A 90 -7.42 5.69 16.61
CA LEU A 90 -8.06 6.24 15.41
C LEU A 90 -9.15 5.30 14.88
N ILE A 91 -8.86 4.00 14.78
CA ILE A 91 -9.82 2.98 14.37
C ILE A 91 -10.98 2.90 15.36
N ALA A 92 -10.71 2.99 16.66
CA ALA A 92 -11.76 3.01 17.68
C ALA A 92 -12.64 4.26 17.63
N LEU A 93 -12.12 5.39 17.12
CA LEU A 93 -12.89 6.63 16.94
C LEU A 93 -13.81 6.52 15.72
N ASP A 94 -13.27 6.09 14.58
CA ASP A 94 -14.02 5.94 13.35
C ASP A 94 -13.34 4.94 12.40
N PRO A 95 -13.82 3.69 12.30
CA PRO A 95 -13.22 2.70 11.40
C PRO A 95 -13.55 2.96 9.91
N TYR A 96 -14.37 3.96 9.58
CA TYR A 96 -14.67 4.36 8.20
C TYR A 96 -13.85 5.55 7.72
N ALA A 97 -13.03 6.15 8.59
CA ALA A 97 -12.17 7.27 8.22
C ALA A 97 -10.77 6.80 7.79
N ASN A 98 -10.29 7.33 6.67
CA ASN A 98 -8.94 7.13 6.16
C ASN A 98 -7.93 8.04 6.88
N ALA A 99 -8.32 9.26 7.26
CA ALA A 99 -7.40 10.31 7.71
C ALA A 99 -7.84 11.06 8.97
N PHE A 100 -6.86 11.42 9.82
CA PHE A 100 -7.09 12.07 11.10
C PHE A 100 -6.09 13.18 11.39
N HIS A 101 -6.55 14.21 12.09
CA HIS A 101 -5.68 15.27 12.61
C HIS A 101 -4.94 14.84 13.89
N ARG A 102 -3.95 15.65 14.26
CA ARG A 102 -3.13 15.42 15.47
C ARG A 102 -3.93 15.45 16.78
N ASP A 103 -5.05 16.15 16.81
CA ASP A 103 -5.95 16.22 17.97
C ASP A 103 -7.01 15.10 18.01
N TYR A 104 -6.90 14.11 17.12
CA TYR A 104 -7.82 12.97 16.95
C TYR A 104 -9.14 13.28 16.22
N SER A 105 -9.37 14.52 15.78
CA SER A 105 -10.51 14.78 14.90
C SER A 105 -10.33 14.11 13.53
N VAL A 106 -11.44 13.68 12.92
CA VAL A 106 -11.44 13.10 11.57
C VAL A 106 -11.10 14.19 10.57
N ALA A 107 -10.03 14.01 9.81
CA ALA A 107 -9.62 14.92 8.75
C ALA A 107 -10.36 14.61 7.45
N GLU A 108 -10.51 13.32 7.15
CA GLU A 108 -11.28 12.83 6.01
C GLU A 108 -11.96 11.50 6.38
N GLN A 109 -13.21 11.34 5.95
CA GLN A 109 -14.03 10.15 6.20
C GLN A 109 -14.34 9.43 4.89
N LYS A 110 -13.31 9.02 4.17
CA LYS A 110 -13.43 8.17 2.98
C LYS A 110 -13.14 6.73 3.35
N PHE A 111 -14.17 5.89 3.27
CA PHE A 111 -14.01 4.48 3.56
C PHE A 111 -13.23 3.76 2.45
N GLU A 112 -11.99 3.42 2.83
CA GLU A 112 -11.02 2.66 2.07
C GLU A 112 -10.73 1.39 2.87
N LEU A 113 -10.94 0.23 2.27
CA LEU A 113 -10.77 -1.05 2.95
C LEU A 113 -9.30 -1.28 3.35
N ASP A 114 -8.36 -0.78 2.55
CA ASP A 114 -6.94 -0.87 2.86
C ASP A 114 -6.55 -0.12 4.15
N SER A 115 -7.27 0.94 4.51
CA SER A 115 -7.00 1.72 5.73
C SER A 115 -7.12 0.86 7.00
N LEU A 116 -7.99 -0.15 6.98
CA LEU A 116 -8.10 -1.13 8.07
C LEU A 116 -7.09 -2.28 7.97
N CYS A 117 -6.53 -2.53 6.79
CA CYS A 117 -5.57 -3.60 6.54
C CYS A 117 -4.14 -3.20 6.92
N TYR A 118 -3.77 -1.95 6.66
CA TYR A 118 -2.41 -1.46 6.84
C TYR A 118 -1.89 -1.52 8.29
N PRO A 119 -2.67 -1.15 9.32
CA PRO A 119 -2.26 -1.28 10.72
C PRO A 119 -1.98 -2.73 11.13
N VAL A 120 -2.81 -3.68 10.67
CA VAL A 120 -2.59 -5.11 10.91
C VAL A 120 -1.33 -5.61 10.20
N LEU A 121 -1.06 -5.15 8.97
CA LEU A 121 0.17 -5.45 8.25
C LEU A 121 1.40 -4.91 8.98
N LEU A 122 1.33 -3.70 9.55
CA LEU A 122 2.40 -3.12 10.36
C LEU A 122 2.69 -4.00 11.58
N ALA A 123 1.66 -4.42 12.32
CA ALA A 123 1.80 -5.34 13.46
C ALA A 123 2.48 -6.66 13.06
N ASN A 124 2.02 -7.27 11.98
CA ASN A 124 2.60 -8.52 11.47
C ASN A 124 4.07 -8.38 11.07
N ARG A 125 4.41 -7.35 10.28
CA ARG A 125 5.79 -7.14 9.88
C ARG A 125 6.68 -6.80 11.06
N TYR A 126 6.20 -6.04 12.04
CA TYR A 126 6.95 -5.72 13.26
C TYR A 126 7.28 -6.99 14.05
N VAL A 127 6.31 -7.87 14.30
CA VAL A 127 6.53 -9.13 15.01
C VAL A 127 7.50 -10.02 14.23
N ASN A 128 7.34 -10.14 12.91
CA ASN A 128 8.24 -10.95 12.07
C ASN A 128 9.68 -10.40 12.07
N ALA A 129 9.85 -9.08 12.06
CA ALA A 129 11.17 -8.45 12.01
C ALA A 129 11.89 -8.40 13.37
N THR A 130 11.14 -8.39 14.48
CA THR A 130 11.71 -8.13 15.82
C THR A 130 11.53 -9.26 16.82
N GLY A 131 10.59 -10.17 16.57
CA GLY A 131 10.13 -11.17 17.54
C GLY A 131 9.35 -10.58 18.72
N ASP A 132 9.10 -9.27 18.75
CA ASP A 132 8.44 -8.61 19.87
C ASP A 132 6.91 -8.78 19.82
N THR A 133 6.41 -9.69 20.65
CA THR A 133 4.98 -9.95 20.81
C THR A 133 4.33 -9.10 21.91
N SER A 134 5.06 -8.19 22.56
CA SER A 134 4.48 -7.34 23.63
C SER A 134 3.44 -6.34 23.12
N ILE A 135 3.31 -6.17 21.80
CA ILE A 135 2.27 -5.35 21.16
C ILE A 135 0.86 -5.97 21.29
N PHE A 136 0.76 -7.27 21.58
CA PHE A 136 -0.52 -7.97 21.73
C PHE A 136 -1.13 -7.70 23.11
N ASP A 137 -1.48 -6.44 23.35
CA ASP A 137 -2.17 -5.97 24.55
C ASP A 137 -3.68 -5.84 24.31
N ALA A 138 -4.40 -5.28 25.28
CA ALA A 138 -5.84 -5.07 25.18
C ALA A 138 -6.23 -4.06 24.08
N ARG A 139 -5.40 -3.06 23.80
CA ARG A 139 -5.70 -2.08 22.74
C ARG A 139 -5.62 -2.71 21.37
N MET A 140 -4.58 -3.52 21.13
CA MET A 140 -4.47 -4.28 19.88
C MET A 140 -5.63 -5.27 19.74
N PHE A 141 -6.10 -5.88 20.83
CA PHE A 141 -7.29 -6.73 20.78
C PHE A 141 -8.53 -5.96 20.33
N ASP A 142 -8.80 -4.81 20.95
CA ASP A 142 -9.94 -3.96 20.62
C ASP A 142 -9.88 -3.47 19.16
N GLU A 143 -8.69 -3.09 18.68
CA GLU A 143 -8.46 -2.73 17.28
C GLU A 143 -8.79 -3.90 16.33
N LEU A 144 -8.28 -5.11 16.60
CA LEU A 144 -8.57 -6.29 15.78
C LEU A 144 -10.07 -6.61 15.75
N GLN A 145 -10.77 -6.44 16.88
CA GLN A 145 -12.22 -6.63 16.93
C GLN A 145 -12.96 -5.57 16.12
N ALA A 146 -12.56 -4.30 16.19
CA ALA A 146 -13.17 -3.22 15.41
C ALA A 146 -12.96 -3.40 13.90
N VAL A 147 -11.74 -3.77 13.48
CA VAL A 147 -11.42 -4.09 12.08
C VAL A 147 -12.27 -5.28 11.60
N LEU A 148 -12.29 -6.38 12.36
CA LEU A 148 -13.05 -7.58 11.99
C LEU A 148 -14.54 -7.27 11.92
N HIS A 149 -15.07 -6.51 12.87
CA HIS A 149 -16.47 -6.13 12.89
C HIS A 149 -16.85 -5.33 11.63
N THR A 150 -16.07 -4.30 11.31
CA THR A 150 -16.32 -3.42 10.16
C THR A 150 -16.27 -4.21 8.86
N ILE A 151 -15.22 -5.03 8.64
CA ILE A 151 -15.11 -5.89 7.45
C ILE A 151 -16.33 -6.83 7.31
N ILE A 152 -16.81 -7.42 8.41
CA ILE A 152 -17.98 -8.33 8.37
C ILE A 152 -19.30 -7.59 8.10
N VAL A 153 -19.43 -6.35 8.57
CA VAL A 153 -20.58 -5.48 8.25
C VAL A 153 -20.59 -5.22 6.74
N GLU A 154 -19.45 -4.85 6.18
CA GLU A 154 -19.29 -4.46 4.77
C GLU A 154 -19.33 -5.62 3.76
N GLN A 155 -19.48 -6.87 4.22
CA GLN A 155 -19.90 -7.99 3.37
C GLN A 155 -21.39 -7.94 2.98
N ASN A 156 -22.19 -7.14 3.70
CA ASN A 156 -23.62 -6.94 3.48
C ASN A 156 -23.94 -5.47 3.70
N HIS A 157 -23.37 -4.61 2.83
CA HIS A 157 -23.32 -3.16 3.01
C HIS A 157 -24.71 -2.55 3.15
N THR A 158 -25.58 -2.82 2.17
CA THR A 158 -26.93 -2.24 2.06
C THR A 158 -27.78 -2.46 3.33
N ASP A 159 -27.67 -3.63 3.95
CA ASP A 159 -28.55 -4.01 5.07
C ASP A 159 -27.96 -3.67 6.45
N ARG A 160 -26.63 -3.52 6.54
CA ARG A 160 -25.93 -3.50 7.84
C ARG A 160 -25.05 -2.29 8.06
N SER A 161 -24.60 -1.62 7.00
CA SER A 161 -23.73 -0.47 7.14
C SER A 161 -24.50 0.73 7.67
N HIS A 162 -23.76 1.62 8.35
CA HIS A 162 -24.23 2.96 8.68
C HIS A 162 -23.49 4.03 7.86
N TYR A 163 -22.58 3.60 6.98
CA TYR A 163 -21.81 4.48 6.11
C TYR A 163 -22.45 4.49 4.72
N HIS A 164 -22.93 5.65 4.29
CA HIS A 164 -23.65 5.80 3.01
C HIS A 164 -23.04 6.91 2.16
N ARG A 165 -21.92 6.61 1.48
CA ARG A 165 -21.20 7.53 0.58
C ARG A 165 -20.65 6.77 -0.62
N ASN A 166 -20.74 7.37 -1.82
CA ASN A 166 -20.30 6.78 -3.09
C ASN A 166 -20.83 5.34 -3.32
N GLU A 167 -22.10 5.12 -2.98
CA GLU A 167 -22.78 3.85 -3.21
C GLU A 167 -23.21 3.72 -4.67
N HIS A 168 -22.81 2.63 -5.30
CA HIS A 168 -23.27 2.20 -6.62
C HIS A 168 -23.99 0.85 -6.49
N PRO A 169 -24.85 0.46 -7.45
CA PRO A 169 -25.51 -0.84 -7.42
C PRO A 169 -24.51 -1.99 -7.34
N VAL A 170 -24.73 -2.92 -6.41
CA VAL A 170 -23.92 -4.13 -6.22
C VAL A 170 -24.78 -5.37 -6.02
N GLN A 171 -24.22 -6.55 -6.31
CA GLN A 171 -24.76 -7.83 -5.83
C GLN A 171 -24.25 -8.08 -4.41
N GLU A 172 -25.12 -7.91 -3.42
CA GLU A 172 -24.80 -8.19 -2.01
C GLU A 172 -24.53 -9.69 -1.74
N GLY A 173 -23.82 -9.96 -0.64
CA GLY A 173 -23.61 -11.32 -0.15
C GLY A 173 -22.73 -12.20 -1.03
N ILE A 174 -21.96 -11.62 -1.96
CA ILE A 174 -21.05 -12.38 -2.84
C ILE A 174 -19.72 -12.77 -2.18
N GLY A 175 -19.47 -12.30 -0.95
CA GLY A 175 -18.28 -12.61 -0.16
C GLY A 175 -17.19 -11.54 -0.18
N LEU A 176 -17.20 -10.63 -1.17
CA LEU A 176 -16.33 -9.45 -1.20
C LEU A 176 -16.78 -8.40 -0.19
N ILE A 177 -15.85 -7.55 0.21
CA ILE A 177 -16.05 -6.42 1.11
C ILE A 177 -16.24 -5.17 0.26
N TRP A 178 -17.34 -4.47 0.51
CA TRP A 178 -17.63 -3.18 -0.09
C TRP A 178 -16.61 -2.13 0.38
N SER A 179 -16.20 -1.21 -0.50
CA SER A 179 -15.53 0.04 -0.14
C SER A 179 -15.94 1.19 -1.07
N ALA A 180 -15.83 2.42 -0.58
CA ALA A 180 -16.28 3.60 -1.32
C ALA A 180 -15.17 4.22 -2.16
N TYR A 181 -13.94 4.21 -1.65
CA TYR A 181 -12.80 4.90 -2.25
C TYR A 181 -11.64 3.92 -2.45
N ARG A 182 -10.74 4.26 -3.37
CA ARG A 182 -9.50 3.54 -3.64
C ARG A 182 -8.40 3.98 -2.66
N PRO A 183 -7.25 3.29 -2.62
CA PRO A 183 -6.06 3.79 -1.93
C PRO A 183 -5.48 5.12 -2.48
N SER A 184 -6.03 5.63 -3.60
CA SER A 184 -5.77 6.96 -4.16
C SER A 184 -6.70 8.05 -3.62
N ASP A 185 -7.56 7.72 -2.65
CA ASP A 185 -8.63 8.57 -2.13
C ASP A 185 -9.70 8.99 -3.17
N ASP A 186 -9.68 8.38 -4.36
CA ASP A 186 -10.65 8.58 -5.44
C ASP A 186 -11.84 7.63 -5.34
N ASN A 187 -13.00 8.09 -5.83
CA ASN A 187 -14.22 7.27 -5.92
C ASN A 187 -14.00 5.97 -6.72
N GLN A 188 -14.49 4.86 -6.17
CA GLN A 188 -14.68 3.63 -6.93
C GLN A 188 -15.83 3.77 -7.93
N VAL A 189 -15.72 3.07 -9.07
CA VAL A 189 -16.80 2.97 -10.06
C VAL A 189 -17.69 1.78 -9.75
N TYR A 190 -17.10 0.68 -9.30
CA TYR A 190 -17.82 -0.43 -8.71
C TYR A 190 -17.21 -0.74 -7.35
N ASN A 191 -18.05 -0.88 -6.31
CA ASN A 191 -17.61 -0.83 -4.92
C ASN A 191 -16.92 -2.10 -4.38
N TYR A 192 -16.57 -3.06 -5.25
CA TYR A 192 -15.67 -4.15 -4.88
C TYR A 192 -14.33 -3.99 -5.58
N ASN A 193 -13.44 -3.21 -4.97
CA ASN A 193 -12.04 -3.09 -5.38
C ASN A 193 -11.29 -4.41 -5.11
N ILE A 194 -10.79 -5.01 -6.19
CA ILE A 194 -10.20 -6.35 -6.15
C ILE A 194 -8.82 -6.35 -5.45
N PRO A 195 -7.90 -5.43 -5.74
CA PRO A 195 -6.66 -5.28 -4.94
C PRO A 195 -6.90 -5.12 -3.43
N GLU A 196 -7.82 -4.26 -3.03
CA GLU A 196 -8.16 -4.08 -1.61
C GLU A 196 -8.74 -5.35 -0.99
N ASN A 197 -9.61 -6.06 -1.71
CA ASN A 197 -10.16 -7.34 -1.25
C ASN A 197 -9.09 -8.43 -1.15
N MET A 198 -8.11 -8.48 -2.07
CA MET A 198 -6.94 -9.37 -1.93
C MET A 198 -6.13 -9.04 -0.68
N PHE A 199 -5.96 -7.75 -0.37
CA PHE A 199 -5.27 -7.34 0.84
C PHE A 199 -6.07 -7.70 2.10
N ALA A 200 -7.38 -7.47 2.12
CA ALA A 200 -8.27 -7.83 3.21
C ALA A 200 -8.29 -9.34 3.49
N GLU A 201 -8.26 -10.17 2.44
CA GLU A 201 -8.15 -11.62 2.58
C GLU A 201 -6.90 -12.02 3.38
N THR A 202 -5.74 -11.46 3.02
CA THR A 202 -4.48 -11.76 3.73
C THR A 202 -4.49 -11.18 5.14
N THR A 203 -5.00 -9.96 5.31
CA THR A 203 -5.21 -9.33 6.62
C THR A 203 -6.03 -10.23 7.54
N LEU A 204 -7.16 -10.74 7.08
CA LEU A 204 -8.04 -11.60 7.88
C LEU A 204 -7.36 -12.92 8.28
N ARG A 205 -6.50 -13.51 7.43
CA ARG A 205 -5.70 -14.67 7.81
C ARG A 205 -4.72 -14.35 8.93
N VAL A 206 -4.03 -13.21 8.83
CA VAL A 206 -3.13 -12.72 9.88
C VAL A 206 -3.90 -12.47 11.19
N MET A 207 -5.07 -11.81 11.11
CA MET A 207 -5.91 -11.58 12.28
C MET A 207 -6.38 -12.89 12.92
N SER A 208 -6.77 -13.89 12.11
CA SER A 208 -7.14 -15.21 12.61
C SER A 208 -6.01 -15.84 13.43
N ASP A 209 -4.78 -15.76 12.94
CA ASP A 209 -3.60 -16.23 13.66
C ASP A 209 -3.36 -15.48 14.97
N PHE A 210 -3.45 -14.14 14.95
CA PHE A 210 -3.26 -13.31 16.14
C PHE A 210 -4.31 -13.59 17.22
N LEU A 211 -5.59 -13.58 16.83
CA LEU A 211 -6.73 -13.84 17.71
C LEU A 211 -6.65 -15.23 18.34
N HIS A 212 -6.23 -16.23 17.57
CA HIS A 212 -6.06 -17.58 18.07
C HIS A 212 -4.84 -17.73 19.01
N ARG A 213 -3.67 -17.28 18.56
CA ARG A 213 -2.40 -17.54 19.23
C ARG A 213 -2.20 -16.71 20.49
N TYR A 214 -2.52 -15.41 20.45
CA TYR A 214 -2.19 -14.48 21.53
C TYR A 214 -3.37 -14.17 22.45
N TYR A 215 -4.61 -14.28 21.94
CA TYR A 215 -5.82 -13.96 22.70
C TYR A 215 -6.69 -15.16 23.02
N HIS A 216 -6.39 -16.34 22.44
CA HIS A 216 -7.19 -17.56 22.59
C HIS A 216 -8.68 -17.37 22.22
N ASP A 217 -9.00 -16.39 21.37
CA ASP A 217 -10.36 -16.12 20.88
C ASP A 217 -10.64 -16.95 19.62
N ALA A 218 -10.92 -18.23 19.83
CA ALA A 218 -11.23 -19.17 18.75
C ALA A 218 -12.45 -18.74 17.93
N ARG A 219 -13.41 -18.01 18.53
CA ARG A 219 -14.62 -17.57 17.84
C ARG A 219 -14.30 -16.49 16.81
N SER A 220 -13.58 -15.45 17.22
CA SER A 220 -13.22 -14.36 16.30
C SER A 220 -12.18 -14.80 15.28
N ALA A 221 -11.23 -15.65 15.68
CA ALA A 221 -10.30 -16.28 14.74
C ALA A 221 -11.03 -17.06 13.63
N HIS A 222 -11.99 -17.91 14.00
CA HIS A 222 -12.77 -18.66 13.01
C HIS A 222 -13.60 -17.75 12.09
N LYS A 223 -14.19 -16.67 12.61
CA LYS A 223 -14.91 -15.68 11.78
C LYS A 223 -13.98 -15.03 10.75
N ALA A 224 -12.79 -14.59 11.17
CA ALA A 224 -11.80 -14.01 10.28
C ALA A 224 -11.38 -14.99 9.18
N GLN A 225 -11.09 -16.24 9.55
CA GLN A 225 -10.76 -17.30 8.59
C GLN A 225 -11.87 -17.55 7.56
N LEU A 226 -13.13 -17.67 7.99
CA LEU A 226 -14.27 -17.86 7.10
C LEU A 226 -14.48 -16.67 6.15
N ALA A 227 -14.29 -15.45 6.64
CA ALA A 227 -14.37 -14.25 5.80
C ALA A 227 -13.27 -14.24 4.73
N ALA A 228 -12.03 -14.58 5.09
CA ALA A 228 -10.93 -14.71 4.14
C ALA A 228 -11.23 -15.76 3.06
N GLU A 229 -11.75 -16.92 3.45
CA GLU A 229 -12.13 -17.99 2.51
C GLU A 229 -13.21 -17.54 1.53
N ARG A 230 -14.22 -16.81 2.01
CA ARG A 230 -15.30 -16.26 1.16
C ARG A 230 -14.79 -15.21 0.19
N ILE A 231 -13.93 -14.29 0.63
CA ILE A 231 -13.30 -13.29 -0.24
C ILE A 231 -12.49 -14.00 -1.33
N ASN A 232 -11.64 -14.95 -0.94
CA ASN A 232 -10.85 -15.71 -1.91
C ASN A 232 -11.73 -16.43 -2.94
N GLN A 233 -12.78 -17.14 -2.49
CA GLN A 233 -13.72 -17.81 -3.38
C GLN A 233 -14.39 -16.83 -4.35
N ALA A 234 -14.81 -15.67 -3.85
CA ALA A 234 -15.44 -14.63 -4.66
C ALA A 234 -14.47 -14.07 -5.71
N ILE A 235 -13.22 -13.78 -5.35
CA ILE A 235 -12.19 -13.32 -6.30
C ILE A 235 -11.98 -14.36 -7.40
N GLN A 236 -11.79 -15.63 -7.03
CA GLN A 236 -11.51 -16.70 -8.00
C GLN A 236 -12.68 -16.95 -8.98
N THR A 237 -13.92 -16.68 -8.56
CA THR A 237 -15.12 -16.98 -9.37
C THR A 237 -15.74 -15.77 -10.06
N LYS A 238 -15.54 -14.56 -9.53
CA LYS A 238 -16.20 -13.32 -10.00
C LYS A 238 -15.24 -12.23 -10.45
N ALA A 239 -13.98 -12.24 -10.04
CA ALA A 239 -13.02 -11.16 -10.35
C ALA A 239 -12.06 -11.48 -11.50
N ILE A 240 -12.08 -12.71 -12.04
CA ILE A 240 -11.23 -13.14 -13.16
C ILE A 240 -12.06 -13.21 -14.44
N PHE A 241 -11.68 -12.43 -15.44
CA PHE A 241 -12.40 -12.32 -16.71
C PHE A 241 -11.55 -12.81 -17.88
N SER A 242 -12.20 -13.50 -18.83
CA SER A 242 -11.61 -13.82 -20.12
C SER A 242 -11.68 -12.61 -21.04
N THR A 243 -10.52 -12.08 -21.43
CA THR A 243 -10.40 -10.90 -22.30
C THR A 243 -9.52 -11.21 -23.50
N LYS A 244 -9.37 -10.25 -24.42
CA LYS A 244 -8.38 -10.34 -25.51
C LYS A 244 -6.92 -10.42 -25.02
N HIS A 245 -6.66 -10.09 -23.75
CA HIS A 245 -5.35 -10.19 -23.10
C HIS A 245 -5.17 -11.50 -22.32
N GLY A 246 -6.10 -12.46 -22.47
CA GLY A 246 -6.17 -13.69 -21.67
C GLY A 246 -7.06 -13.52 -20.44
N ARG A 247 -6.96 -14.49 -19.51
CA ARG A 247 -7.62 -14.40 -18.21
C ARG A 247 -6.89 -13.39 -17.34
N ILE A 248 -7.55 -12.33 -16.91
CA ILE A 248 -6.99 -11.26 -16.09
C ILE A 248 -7.90 -10.93 -14.90
N TYR A 249 -7.33 -10.34 -13.85
CA TYR A 249 -8.12 -9.75 -12.77
C TYR A 249 -8.75 -8.42 -13.24
N ALA A 250 -10.00 -8.18 -12.87
CA ALA A 250 -10.58 -6.84 -12.89
C ALA A 250 -10.01 -6.01 -11.74
N TYR A 251 -10.03 -4.69 -11.87
CA TYR A 251 -9.65 -3.75 -10.81
C TYR A 251 -10.81 -3.51 -9.83
N GLU A 252 -12.02 -3.35 -10.37
CA GLU A 252 -13.26 -3.17 -9.60
C GLU A 252 -14.37 -4.01 -10.26
N ILE A 253 -15.26 -4.59 -9.44
CA ILE A 253 -16.48 -5.26 -9.91
C ILE A 253 -17.68 -4.86 -9.04
N ASP A 254 -18.89 -5.11 -9.52
CA ASP A 254 -20.13 -4.91 -8.75
C ASP A 254 -20.83 -6.22 -8.35
N GLY A 255 -20.36 -7.35 -8.88
CA GLY A 255 -21.02 -8.65 -8.72
C GLY A 255 -22.25 -8.88 -9.61
N LEU A 256 -22.78 -7.84 -10.27
CA LEU A 256 -23.88 -7.90 -11.25
C LEU A 256 -23.38 -8.25 -12.66
N GLY A 257 -22.06 -8.32 -12.85
CA GLY A 257 -21.41 -8.72 -14.09
C GLY A 257 -20.63 -7.57 -14.75
N HIS A 258 -20.65 -6.37 -14.17
CA HIS A 258 -19.82 -5.28 -14.64
C HIS A 258 -18.43 -5.33 -14.00
N ALA A 259 -17.44 -4.84 -14.74
CA ALA A 259 -16.05 -4.83 -14.33
C ALA A 259 -15.31 -3.63 -14.90
N LYS A 260 -14.38 -3.09 -14.11
CA LYS A 260 -13.42 -2.07 -14.55
C LYS A 260 -12.06 -2.72 -14.75
N PHE A 261 -11.48 -2.56 -15.94
CA PHE A 261 -10.14 -3.03 -16.25
C PHE A 261 -9.18 -1.85 -16.31
N MET A 262 -8.34 -1.71 -15.30
CA MET A 262 -7.28 -0.71 -15.18
C MET A 262 -6.28 -1.18 -14.12
N ASP A 263 -5.29 -0.35 -13.80
CA ASP A 263 -4.66 -0.36 -12.49
C ASP A 263 -4.33 1.08 -12.08
N ASP A 264 -4.12 1.27 -10.78
CA ASP A 264 -3.74 2.54 -10.18
C ASP A 264 -2.35 2.42 -9.52
N ALA A 265 -1.64 3.53 -9.41
CA ALA A 265 -0.32 3.57 -8.79
C ALA A 265 -0.32 3.29 -7.28
N ASN A 266 -1.40 3.64 -6.58
CA ASN A 266 -1.52 3.51 -5.14
C ASN A 266 -1.66 2.03 -4.72
N VAL A 267 -1.00 1.65 -3.63
CA VAL A 267 -1.02 0.27 -3.10
C VAL A 267 -2.11 0.18 -2.02
N PRO A 268 -2.93 -0.90 -1.97
CA PRO A 268 -2.94 -2.07 -2.85
C PRO A 268 -3.41 -1.82 -4.30
N SER A 269 -2.61 -2.28 -5.26
CA SER A 269 -2.87 -2.30 -6.70
C SER A 269 -2.77 -3.71 -7.29
N LEU A 270 -3.27 -3.92 -8.52
CA LEU A 270 -3.11 -5.21 -9.21
C LEU A 270 -1.63 -5.53 -9.46
N LEU A 271 -0.80 -4.51 -9.71
CA LEU A 271 0.66 -4.67 -9.81
C LEU A 271 1.28 -5.15 -8.50
N SER A 272 0.73 -4.74 -7.35
CA SER A 272 1.27 -5.05 -6.03
C SER A 272 0.91 -6.42 -5.48
N VAL A 273 0.04 -7.19 -6.15
CA VAL A 273 -0.49 -8.49 -5.67
C VAL A 273 0.58 -9.43 -5.09
N PRO A 274 1.76 -9.61 -5.71
CA PRO A 274 2.81 -10.46 -5.13
C PRO A 274 3.37 -9.98 -3.78
N LEU A 275 3.20 -8.70 -3.46
CA LEU A 275 3.68 -8.06 -2.24
C LEU A 275 2.64 -8.05 -1.11
N LEU A 276 1.38 -8.35 -1.43
CA LEU A 276 0.27 -8.33 -0.47
C LEU A 276 0.22 -9.58 0.42
N GLY A 277 0.93 -10.65 0.04
CA GLY A 277 0.84 -11.97 0.70
C GLY A 277 -0.36 -12.81 0.25
N TYR A 278 -1.15 -12.32 -0.70
CA TYR A 278 -2.31 -13.02 -1.26
C TYR A 278 -1.89 -14.22 -2.12
N GLY A 279 -2.65 -15.32 -2.03
CA GLY A 279 -2.47 -16.49 -2.89
C GLY A 279 -3.12 -16.30 -4.26
N TYR A 280 -2.35 -15.93 -5.29
CA TYR A 280 -2.86 -15.64 -6.64
C TYR A 280 -2.49 -16.71 -7.69
N ASP A 281 -3.30 -16.78 -8.76
CA ASP A 281 -2.97 -17.57 -9.95
C ASP A 281 -1.87 -16.85 -10.74
N LYS A 282 -0.67 -17.46 -10.80
CA LYS A 282 0.50 -16.88 -11.47
C LYS A 282 0.26 -16.58 -12.95
N SER A 283 -0.52 -17.40 -13.64
CA SER A 283 -0.83 -17.20 -15.06
C SER A 283 -1.77 -16.01 -15.27
N VAL A 284 -2.79 -15.88 -14.41
CA VAL A 284 -3.73 -14.76 -14.42
C VAL A 284 -3.01 -13.47 -14.04
N TYR A 285 -2.17 -13.50 -13.01
CA TYR A 285 -1.34 -12.35 -12.63
C TYR A 285 -0.38 -11.96 -13.76
N ALA A 286 0.31 -12.90 -14.41
CA ALA A 286 1.21 -12.59 -15.51
C ALA A 286 0.47 -11.92 -16.70
N ASN A 287 -0.74 -12.38 -17.03
CA ASN A 287 -1.60 -11.72 -18.03
C ASN A 287 -2.00 -10.31 -17.57
N THR A 288 -2.41 -10.18 -16.30
CA THR A 288 -2.83 -8.92 -15.70
C THR A 288 -1.67 -7.91 -15.70
N ARG A 289 -0.48 -8.32 -15.26
CA ARG A 289 0.75 -7.51 -15.28
C ARG A 289 1.07 -6.99 -16.68
N ARG A 290 0.99 -7.85 -17.71
CA ARG A 290 1.21 -7.40 -19.10
C ARG A 290 0.15 -6.42 -19.59
N PHE A 291 -1.10 -6.60 -19.17
CA PHE A 291 -2.19 -5.68 -19.50
C PHE A 291 -1.99 -4.31 -18.82
N ILE A 292 -1.76 -4.29 -17.50
CA ILE A 292 -1.67 -3.05 -16.71
C ILE A 292 -0.40 -2.22 -17.01
N LEU A 293 0.68 -2.87 -17.44
CA LEU A 293 1.93 -2.23 -17.90
C LEU A 293 1.95 -2.02 -19.44
N SER A 294 0.80 -1.69 -20.03
CA SER A 294 0.66 -1.41 -21.45
C SER A 294 -0.36 -0.30 -21.70
N PRO A 295 -0.40 0.31 -22.90
CA PRO A 295 -1.42 1.30 -23.27
C PRO A 295 -2.88 0.82 -23.17
N ALA A 296 -3.11 -0.48 -22.94
CA ALA A 296 -4.44 -1.01 -22.67
C ALA A 296 -4.97 -0.57 -21.29
N ASN A 297 -4.09 -0.25 -20.34
CA ASN A 297 -4.44 0.49 -19.14
C ASN A 297 -4.39 1.99 -19.43
N ARG A 298 -5.52 2.69 -19.24
CA ARG A 298 -5.64 4.13 -19.50
C ARG A 298 -4.65 4.98 -18.68
N TYR A 299 -4.22 4.46 -17.53
CA TYR A 299 -3.28 5.15 -16.64
C TYR A 299 -1.84 4.67 -16.78
N TYR A 300 -1.53 3.86 -17.80
CA TYR A 300 -0.15 3.57 -18.17
C TYR A 300 0.36 4.63 -19.13
N PHE A 301 1.41 5.35 -18.73
CA PHE A 301 2.04 6.38 -19.53
C PHE A 301 3.48 6.02 -19.85
N LYS A 302 3.95 6.43 -21.03
CA LYS A 302 5.31 6.22 -21.50
C LYS A 302 5.81 7.46 -22.22
N GLY A 303 6.96 7.96 -21.80
CA GLY A 303 7.62 9.11 -22.38
C GLY A 303 9.13 8.92 -22.49
N HIS A 304 9.84 10.04 -22.57
CA HIS A 304 11.30 10.05 -22.73
C HIS A 304 12.03 9.49 -21.50
N PHE A 305 11.57 9.80 -20.29
CA PHE A 305 12.28 9.50 -19.04
C PHE A 305 11.73 8.29 -18.28
N ALA A 306 10.46 7.95 -18.47
CA ALA A 306 9.82 6.87 -17.72
C ALA A 306 8.67 6.21 -18.47
N ALA A 307 8.37 4.97 -18.07
CA ALA A 307 7.19 4.23 -18.48
C ALA A 307 6.60 3.47 -17.29
N GLY A 308 5.42 3.89 -16.82
CA GLY A 308 4.86 3.42 -15.56
C GLY A 308 3.36 3.69 -15.44
N ILE A 309 2.81 3.41 -14.26
CA ILE A 309 1.40 3.61 -13.95
C ILE A 309 1.25 4.93 -13.20
N GLY A 310 0.29 5.74 -13.64
CA GLY A 310 -0.18 6.94 -12.96
C GLY A 310 -1.48 6.70 -12.21
N SER A 311 -2.25 7.76 -12.04
CA SER A 311 -3.57 7.71 -11.40
C SER A 311 -4.49 8.77 -12.00
N PRO A 312 -5.82 8.57 -12.05
CA PRO A 312 -6.76 9.66 -12.30
C PRO A 312 -6.63 10.83 -11.31
N HIS A 313 -6.01 10.61 -10.15
CA HIS A 313 -5.71 11.63 -9.15
C HIS A 313 -4.71 12.69 -9.63
N THR A 314 -3.90 12.37 -10.64
CA THR A 314 -2.78 13.20 -11.11
C THR A 314 -2.93 13.57 -12.59
N PRO A 315 -2.25 14.62 -13.08
CA PRO A 315 -2.38 15.05 -14.47
C PRO A 315 -2.05 13.95 -15.49
N GLU A 316 -2.66 14.02 -16.68
CA GLU A 316 -2.36 13.10 -17.77
C GLU A 316 -0.88 13.13 -18.16
N GLY A 317 -0.29 11.96 -18.41
CA GLY A 317 1.13 11.82 -18.71
C GLY A 317 2.03 11.76 -17.48
N PHE A 318 1.48 11.80 -16.27
CA PHE A 318 2.26 11.68 -15.04
C PHE A 318 2.26 10.22 -14.55
N VAL A 319 3.44 9.73 -14.16
CA VAL A 319 3.60 8.42 -13.53
C VAL A 319 4.05 8.58 -12.09
N TRP A 320 3.70 7.62 -11.24
CA TRP A 320 4.06 7.67 -9.83
C TRP A 320 5.32 6.86 -9.59
N PRO A 321 6.33 7.41 -8.88
CA PRO A 321 7.49 6.63 -8.47
C PRO A 321 7.11 5.41 -7.61
N MET A 322 5.99 5.49 -6.87
CA MET A 322 5.43 4.34 -6.16
C MET A 322 5.16 3.15 -7.08
N SER A 323 4.53 3.37 -8.25
CA SER A 323 4.27 2.28 -9.21
C SER A 323 5.57 1.67 -9.75
N LEU A 324 6.61 2.49 -9.95
CA LEU A 324 7.93 2.04 -10.38
C LEU A 324 8.59 1.17 -9.31
N ILE A 325 8.53 1.56 -8.04
CA ILE A 325 9.06 0.74 -6.93
C ILE A 325 8.32 -0.59 -6.85
N VAL A 326 6.99 -0.58 -6.94
CA VAL A 326 6.20 -1.82 -6.95
C VAL A 326 6.57 -2.67 -8.16
N GLN A 327 6.73 -2.08 -9.35
CA GLN A 327 7.15 -2.79 -10.56
C GLN A 327 8.52 -3.45 -10.37
N TYR A 328 9.49 -2.74 -9.75
CA TYR A 328 10.83 -3.25 -9.47
C TYR A 328 10.78 -4.48 -8.55
N ARG A 329 10.01 -4.40 -7.46
CA ARG A 329 9.86 -5.48 -6.48
C ARG A 329 9.14 -6.70 -7.04
N THR A 330 8.38 -6.53 -8.11
CA THR A 330 7.58 -7.59 -8.76
C THR A 330 8.11 -7.98 -10.13
N ALA A 331 9.30 -7.48 -10.51
CA ALA A 331 9.96 -7.80 -11.77
C ALA A 331 10.68 -9.16 -11.70
N ASP A 332 10.64 -9.91 -12.80
CA ASP A 332 11.26 -11.24 -12.91
C ASP A 332 12.75 -11.16 -13.33
N GLY A 333 13.19 -10.05 -13.94
CA GLY A 333 14.48 -9.97 -14.63
C GLY A 333 15.33 -8.75 -14.28
N LYS A 334 16.66 -8.94 -14.30
CA LYS A 334 17.65 -7.87 -14.06
C LYS A 334 17.52 -6.69 -15.03
N ALA A 335 17.18 -6.95 -16.30
CA ALA A 335 17.01 -5.90 -17.30
C ALA A 335 15.84 -4.96 -16.99
N GLU A 336 14.69 -5.51 -16.56
CA GLU A 336 13.53 -4.71 -16.16
C GLU A 336 13.88 -3.87 -14.92
N ARG A 337 14.51 -4.48 -13.91
CA ARG A 337 14.96 -3.79 -12.70
C ARG A 337 15.95 -2.67 -13.00
N GLY A 338 16.92 -2.90 -13.88
CA GLY A 338 17.90 -1.90 -14.29
C GLY A 338 17.27 -0.70 -14.96
N ARG A 339 16.30 -0.91 -15.87
CA ARG A 339 15.52 0.17 -16.49
C ARG A 339 14.77 0.99 -15.43
N ILE A 340 14.04 0.32 -14.53
CA ILE A 340 13.24 1.00 -13.51
C ILE A 340 14.12 1.82 -12.56
N VAL A 341 15.31 1.33 -12.22
CA VAL A 341 16.29 2.11 -11.45
C VAL A 341 16.62 3.41 -12.17
N GLN A 342 16.87 3.40 -13.49
CA GLN A 342 17.12 4.65 -14.24
C GLN A 342 15.92 5.59 -14.25
N GLU A 343 14.70 5.04 -14.37
CA GLU A 343 13.46 5.82 -14.32
C GLU A 343 13.25 6.49 -12.94
N LEU A 344 13.56 5.76 -11.86
CA LEU A 344 13.59 6.31 -10.51
C LEU A 344 14.68 7.36 -10.34
N LEU A 345 15.88 7.18 -10.89
CA LEU A 345 16.91 8.24 -10.82
C LEU A 345 16.46 9.52 -11.56
N ALA A 346 15.74 9.38 -12.68
CA ALA A 346 15.19 10.51 -13.40
C ALA A 346 14.10 11.25 -12.61
N SER A 347 13.25 10.53 -11.86
CA SER A 347 12.17 11.15 -11.08
C SER A 347 12.66 12.10 -9.99
N GLY A 348 13.79 11.76 -9.35
CA GLY A 348 14.40 12.58 -8.29
C GLY A 348 15.29 13.72 -8.80
N SER A 349 15.32 13.99 -10.11
CA SER A 349 16.26 14.95 -10.72
C SER A 349 16.07 16.40 -10.29
N ALA A 350 14.94 16.75 -9.66
CA ALA A 350 14.66 18.10 -9.18
C ALA A 350 15.32 18.40 -7.81
N ASP A 351 15.22 17.49 -6.84
CA ASP A 351 15.57 17.75 -5.44
C ASP A 351 16.09 16.52 -4.66
N GLY A 352 16.22 15.36 -5.30
CA GLY A 352 16.65 14.12 -4.65
C GLY A 352 15.60 13.45 -3.74
N ALA A 353 14.35 13.91 -3.75
CA ALA A 353 13.23 13.24 -3.09
C ALA A 353 12.39 12.43 -4.10
N LEU A 354 11.61 11.48 -3.60
CA LEU A 354 10.49 10.93 -4.36
C LEU A 354 9.23 11.75 -4.12
N HIS A 355 8.60 12.13 -5.23
CA HIS A 355 7.35 12.86 -5.29
C HIS A 355 6.15 11.92 -5.46
N GLU A 356 4.94 12.46 -5.42
CA GLU A 356 3.72 11.69 -5.72
C GLU A 356 3.73 11.21 -7.17
N SER A 357 3.88 12.13 -8.11
CA SER A 357 3.92 11.84 -9.55
C SER A 357 4.82 12.80 -10.30
N PHE A 358 5.28 12.42 -11.50
CA PHE A 358 6.09 13.26 -12.38
C PHE A 358 5.76 13.03 -13.86
N ASP A 359 5.90 14.08 -14.69
CA ASP A 359 5.68 14.00 -16.14
C ASP A 359 6.74 13.11 -16.80
N VAL A 360 6.31 12.10 -17.56
CA VAL A 360 7.20 11.16 -18.26
C VAL A 360 8.14 11.82 -19.28
N ASN A 361 7.89 13.07 -19.68
CA ASN A 361 8.71 13.85 -20.61
C ASN A 361 9.44 15.04 -19.95
N ASP A 362 9.13 15.40 -18.70
CA ASP A 362 9.86 16.42 -17.94
C ASP A 362 9.75 16.15 -16.42
N PRO A 363 10.67 15.37 -15.82
CA PRO A 363 10.60 14.98 -14.41
C PRO A 363 10.65 16.13 -13.40
N ARG A 364 11.03 17.34 -13.84
CA ARG A 364 10.97 18.55 -13.00
C ARG A 364 9.54 19.04 -12.77
N ARG A 365 8.58 18.54 -13.56
CA ARG A 365 7.15 18.76 -13.35
C ARG A 365 6.62 17.58 -12.54
N TYR A 366 6.39 17.82 -11.25
CA TYR A 366 5.94 16.81 -10.30
C TYR A 366 4.84 17.35 -9.38
N THR A 367 4.17 16.45 -8.66
CA THR A 367 3.18 16.76 -7.61
C THR A 367 3.69 16.30 -6.24
N ARG A 368 3.27 16.98 -5.17
CA ARG A 368 3.67 16.74 -3.77
C ARG A 368 5.19 16.74 -3.53
N PRO A 369 5.80 17.90 -3.20
CA PRO A 369 7.23 17.97 -2.91
C PRO A 369 7.67 17.17 -1.68
N LYS A 370 6.74 16.86 -0.75
CA LYS A 370 7.05 16.11 0.46
C LYS A 370 6.03 15.01 0.68
N PHE A 371 6.39 13.78 0.32
CA PHE A 371 5.48 12.64 0.42
C PHE A 371 6.12 11.44 1.14
N GLY A 372 5.78 11.23 2.41
CA GLY A 372 6.43 10.24 3.28
C GLY A 372 6.27 8.79 2.81
N TRP A 373 5.09 8.43 2.28
CA TRP A 373 4.78 7.05 1.91
C TRP A 373 5.72 6.50 0.82
N VAL A 374 5.84 7.20 -0.31
CA VAL A 374 6.69 6.74 -1.42
C VAL A 374 8.17 6.68 -1.03
N ASN A 375 8.63 7.65 -0.23
CA ASN A 375 10.01 7.69 0.29
C ASN A 375 10.28 6.53 1.26
N ALA A 376 9.33 6.18 2.12
CA ALA A 376 9.43 5.02 3.00
C ALA A 376 9.42 3.69 2.22
N LEU A 377 8.58 3.57 1.18
CA LEU A 377 8.53 2.39 0.33
C LEU A 377 9.86 2.18 -0.41
N PHE A 378 10.51 3.27 -0.85
CA PHE A 378 11.84 3.23 -1.42
C PHE A 378 12.89 2.75 -0.41
N GLU A 379 12.88 3.30 0.80
CA GLU A 379 13.80 2.90 1.87
C GLU A 379 13.70 1.39 2.19
N GLN A 380 12.46 0.86 2.25
CA GLN A 380 12.19 -0.56 2.42
C GLN A 380 12.73 -1.43 1.28
N THR A 381 12.88 -0.88 0.08
CA THR A 381 13.26 -1.63 -1.13
C THR A 381 14.76 -1.61 -1.37
N PHE A 382 15.41 -0.47 -1.13
CA PHE A 382 16.79 -0.24 -1.53
C PHE A 382 17.76 -0.04 -0.35
N LEU A 383 17.27 0.34 0.83
CA LEU A 383 18.11 0.72 1.98
C LEU A 383 18.01 -0.26 3.15
N THR A 384 16.93 -1.03 3.25
CA THR A 384 16.77 -2.08 4.24
C THR A 384 16.95 -3.44 3.56
N PRO A 385 17.98 -4.24 3.91
CA PRO A 385 18.06 -5.62 3.44
C PRO A 385 16.92 -6.43 4.09
N GLU A 386 16.20 -7.20 3.27
CA GLU A 386 15.21 -8.19 3.74
C GLU A 386 15.86 -9.31 4.57
#